data_AF-A0A522HG07-F1
#
_entry.id   AF-A0A522HG07-F1
#
_cell.length_a   1.000
_cell.length_b   1.000
_cell.length_c   1.000
_cell.angle_alpha   90.00
_cell.angle_beta   90.00
_cell.angle_gamma   90.00
#
_symmetry.space_group_name_H-M   'P 1'
#
loop_
_entity.id
_entity.type
_entity.pdbx_description
1 polymer ?
#
loop_
_entity_poly.entity_id
_entity_poly.type
_entity_poly.pdbx_seq_one_letter_code
_entity_poly.pdbx_strand_id
1 'polypeptide(L)'
;MSTGGKTAVGAGAGAAIGAGLGALIGNTGASALIGAGVGAVAGGIVGYNWAGVKNDVQKSGAKNLGIDVTEQPDGTLKVNIPSNVSFDTGRYTLKPALLPVLDSVARALVQHPELRAKSVGYTDSTGSAAINQTLSVNRAQSVINYLSQQGVGAGRMSAEGRGASNPIGDNNTVAGRALNRRVELYLYAVKQ
;
A
#
# COMPACT_ATOMS: atom_id res chain seq x y z
N MET A 1 -46.28 11.53 -21.54
CA MET A 1 -46.36 11.59 -20.06
C MET A 1 -45.31 10.61 -19.55
N SER A 2 -44.08 10.96 -19.14
CA SER A 2 -43.63 11.86 -18.05
C SER A 2 -44.26 11.47 -16.70
N THR A 3 -43.61 11.33 -15.54
CA THR A 3 -42.22 11.37 -15.03
C THR A 3 -42.31 11.03 -13.52
N GLY A 4 -41.26 10.43 -12.92
CA GLY A 4 -40.86 10.63 -11.50
C GLY A 4 -41.44 9.64 -10.48
N GLY A 5 -40.75 9.17 -9.43
CA GLY A 5 -39.45 9.45 -8.79
C GLY A 5 -39.21 8.34 -7.73
N LYS A 6 -38.16 8.27 -6.91
CA LYS A 6 -37.14 9.24 -6.51
C LYS A 6 -35.84 8.51 -6.16
N THR A 7 -34.74 9.13 -6.56
CA THR A 7 -33.41 9.03 -5.95
C THR A 7 -33.49 9.37 -4.47
N ALA A 8 -32.99 8.49 -3.60
CA ALA A 8 -32.65 8.82 -2.23
C ALA A 8 -31.12 8.88 -2.12
N VAL A 9 -30.61 10.10 -2.26
CA VAL A 9 -29.26 10.50 -1.87
C VAL A 9 -29.17 10.44 -0.36
N GLY A 10 -28.15 9.77 0.16
CA GLY A 10 -27.83 9.73 1.58
C GLY A 10 -26.32 9.59 1.79
N ALA A 11 -25.55 10.55 1.29
CA ALA A 11 -24.14 10.70 1.66
C ALA A 11 -24.06 11.31 3.07
N GLY A 12 -24.01 10.45 4.09
CA GLY A 12 -23.67 10.85 5.45
C GLY A 12 -22.16 10.89 5.61
N ALA A 13 -21.61 12.09 5.78
CA ALA A 13 -20.22 12.31 6.13
C ALA A 13 -19.93 11.74 7.53
N GLY A 14 -19.00 10.80 7.62
CA GLY A 14 -18.49 10.26 8.87
C GLY A 14 -17.24 9.42 8.61
N ALA A 15 -16.07 10.03 8.77
CA ALA A 15 -14.81 9.30 8.76
C ALA A 15 -14.73 8.41 10.00
N ALA A 16 -15.04 7.12 9.84
CA ALA A 16 -14.70 6.09 10.82
C ALA A 16 -13.48 5.32 10.31
N ILE A 17 -12.33 5.67 10.89
CA ILE A 17 -11.08 4.92 10.78
C ILE A 17 -11.27 3.60 11.54
N GLY A 18 -11.11 2.47 10.84
CA GLY A 18 -10.63 1.23 11.47
C GLY A 18 -11.54 -0.01 11.35
N ALA A 19 -10.93 -1.06 10.81
CA ALA A 19 -11.19 -2.49 11.02
C ALA A 19 -12.50 -3.10 10.46
N GLY A 20 -12.34 -3.85 9.34
CA GLY A 20 -12.89 -5.19 9.19
C GLY A 20 -14.41 -5.38 9.28
N LEU A 21 -15.10 -5.14 8.18
CA LEU A 21 -16.34 -5.84 7.84
C LEU A 21 -16.25 -6.32 6.39
N GLY A 22 -15.68 -7.50 6.22
CA GLY A 22 -15.71 -8.25 4.97
C GLY A 22 -16.98 -9.09 4.90
N ALA A 23 -18.14 -8.46 4.74
CA ALA A 23 -19.35 -9.09 4.22
C ALA A 23 -20.36 -8.01 3.82
N LEU A 24 -21.07 -8.29 2.72
CA LEU A 24 -22.27 -7.61 2.23
C LEU A 24 -22.01 -6.39 1.34
N ILE A 25 -22.00 -6.61 0.01
CA ILE A 25 -23.01 -6.11 -0.94
C ILE A 25 -22.63 -6.62 -2.35
N GLY A 26 -23.56 -7.32 -3.01
CA GLY A 26 -23.58 -7.44 -4.48
C GLY A 26 -23.34 -8.84 -5.06
N ASN A 27 -24.43 -9.54 -5.34
CA ASN A 27 -24.48 -10.80 -6.08
C ASN A 27 -24.09 -10.62 -7.57
N THR A 28 -22.79 -10.61 -7.91
CA THR A 28 -22.26 -10.88 -9.26
C THR A 28 -20.76 -11.23 -9.21
N GLY A 29 -20.41 -12.51 -9.29
CA GLY A 29 -19.23 -13.04 -10.01
C GLY A 29 -17.78 -12.65 -9.67
N ALA A 30 -17.48 -11.73 -8.76
CA ALA A 30 -16.08 -11.40 -8.40
C ALA A 30 -15.97 -10.71 -7.03
N SER A 31 -16.35 -11.40 -5.95
CA SER A 31 -16.14 -10.94 -4.58
C SER A 31 -14.73 -11.32 -4.12
N ALA A 32 -13.71 -10.61 -4.59
CA ALA A 32 -12.36 -10.79 -4.07
C ALA A 32 -12.33 -10.23 -2.63
N LEU A 33 -12.27 -11.12 -1.65
CA LEU A 33 -11.87 -10.83 -0.27
C LEU A 33 -10.38 -10.44 -0.31
N ILE A 34 -10.12 -9.19 -0.67
CA ILE A 34 -8.75 -8.67 -0.84
C ILE A 34 -8.13 -8.55 0.55
N GLY A 35 -6.94 -9.11 0.72
CA GLY A 35 -6.30 -9.32 2.01
C GLY A 35 -6.06 -8.03 2.79
N ALA A 36 -5.60 -8.20 4.04
CA ALA A 36 -5.45 -7.10 5.00
C ALA A 36 -4.68 -5.89 4.45
N GLY A 37 -3.77 -6.05 3.48
CA GLY A 37 -2.99 -4.95 2.90
C GLY A 37 -3.78 -4.02 1.97
N VAL A 38 -4.50 -4.57 1.00
CA VAL A 38 -5.10 -3.76 -0.09
C VAL A 38 -6.55 -3.35 0.21
N GLY A 39 -7.31 -4.13 0.99
CA GLY A 39 -8.69 -3.81 1.38
C GLY A 39 -9.64 -3.78 0.17
N ALA A 40 -10.88 -3.30 0.35
CA ALA A 40 -11.86 -3.26 -0.73
C ALA A 40 -11.44 -2.27 -1.83
N VAL A 41 -11.13 -2.78 -3.03
CA VAL A 41 -10.80 -1.99 -4.22
C VAL A 41 -12.01 -1.93 -5.15
N ALA A 42 -12.45 -0.72 -5.50
CA ALA A 42 -13.45 -0.53 -6.55
C ALA A 42 -12.89 -1.02 -7.90
N GLY A 43 -13.58 -1.97 -8.54
CA GLY A 43 -13.18 -2.54 -9.85
C GLY A 43 -12.62 -3.97 -9.80
N GLY A 44 -12.38 -4.52 -8.60
CA GLY A 44 -11.85 -5.87 -8.42
C GLY A 44 -10.38 -6.02 -8.83
N ILE A 45 -9.62 -6.84 -8.10
CA ILE A 45 -8.24 -7.19 -8.48
C ILE A 45 -8.28 -8.36 -9.45
N VAL A 46 -7.52 -8.27 -10.53
CA VAL A 46 -7.30 -9.36 -11.49
C VAL A 46 -5.87 -9.89 -11.35
N GLY A 47 -5.67 -11.18 -11.63
CA GLY A 47 -4.33 -11.78 -11.65
C GLY A 47 -3.42 -11.10 -12.67
N TYR A 48 -2.13 -11.00 -12.35
CA TYR A 48 -1.14 -10.35 -13.19
C TYR A 48 0.16 -11.15 -13.19
N ASN A 49 0.89 -11.16 -14.31
CA ASN A 49 2.19 -11.82 -14.38
C ASN A 49 3.29 -10.92 -13.81
N TRP A 50 3.62 -11.13 -12.53
CA TRP A 50 4.59 -10.32 -11.82
C TRP A 50 6.06 -10.61 -12.13
N ALA A 51 6.38 -11.59 -12.97
CA ALA A 51 7.77 -12.04 -13.16
C ALA A 51 8.70 -10.90 -13.61
N GLY A 52 8.27 -10.08 -14.57
CA GLY A 52 9.04 -8.93 -15.07
C GLY A 52 9.24 -7.86 -13.99
N VAL A 53 8.14 -7.39 -13.41
CA VAL A 53 8.17 -6.36 -12.35
C VAL A 53 9.02 -6.82 -11.16
N LYS A 54 8.86 -8.06 -10.70
CA LYS A 54 9.63 -8.62 -9.59
C LYS A 54 11.13 -8.64 -9.90
N ASN A 55 11.50 -9.09 -11.09
CA ASN A 55 12.89 -9.13 -11.54
C ASN A 55 13.51 -7.73 -11.61
N ASP A 56 12.78 -6.75 -12.15
CA ASP A 56 13.26 -5.38 -12.28
C ASP A 56 13.41 -4.69 -10.92
N VAL A 57 12.48 -4.92 -9.98
CA VAL A 57 12.60 -4.42 -8.61
C VAL A 57 13.78 -5.11 -7.91
N GLN A 58 13.99 -6.41 -8.08
CA GLN A 58 15.14 -7.09 -7.49
C GLN A 58 16.48 -6.58 -8.05
N LYS A 59 16.57 -6.35 -9.36
CA LYS A 59 17.77 -5.82 -10.02
C LYS A 59 18.12 -4.39 -9.62
N SER A 60 17.16 -3.61 -9.11
CA SER A 60 17.42 -2.27 -8.58
C SER A 60 18.22 -2.23 -7.27
N GLY A 61 18.57 -3.39 -6.72
CA GLY A 61 19.29 -3.51 -5.45
C GLY A 61 18.38 -3.75 -4.25
N ALA A 62 17.08 -4.00 -4.46
CA ALA A 62 16.11 -4.25 -3.39
C ALA A 62 16.59 -5.30 -2.37
N LYS A 63 17.14 -6.42 -2.84
CA LYS A 63 17.67 -7.49 -1.98
C LYS A 63 18.81 -7.01 -1.07
N ASN A 64 19.69 -6.15 -1.58
CA ASN A 64 20.82 -5.61 -0.80
C ASN A 64 20.36 -4.65 0.30
N LEU A 65 19.16 -4.08 0.15
CA LEU A 65 18.51 -3.22 1.13
C LEU A 65 17.59 -4.00 2.09
N GLY A 66 17.52 -5.34 1.96
CA GLY A 66 16.58 -6.16 2.74
C GLY A 66 15.12 -5.93 2.36
N ILE A 67 14.86 -5.48 1.13
CA ILE A 67 13.51 -5.30 0.59
C ILE A 67 13.07 -6.62 -0.04
N ASP A 68 12.00 -7.18 0.50
CA ASP A 68 11.39 -8.41 -0.02
C ASP A 68 10.32 -8.09 -1.04
N VAL A 69 10.30 -8.85 -2.14
CA VAL A 69 9.30 -8.73 -3.20
C VAL A 69 8.57 -10.07 -3.33
N THR A 70 7.32 -10.11 -2.86
CA THR A 70 6.56 -11.34 -2.67
C THR A 70 5.17 -11.19 -3.28
N GLU A 71 4.81 -12.13 -4.15
CA GLU A 71 3.44 -12.28 -4.63
C GLU A 71 2.57 -12.83 -3.50
N GLN A 72 1.42 -12.20 -3.29
CA GLN A 72 0.48 -12.55 -2.24
C GLN A 72 -0.58 -13.52 -2.78
N PRO A 73 -1.24 -14.30 -1.91
CA PRO A 73 -2.31 -15.20 -2.32
C PRO A 73 -3.50 -14.52 -3.01
N ASP A 74 -3.69 -13.21 -2.79
CA ASP A 74 -4.72 -12.40 -3.42
C ASP A 74 -4.32 -11.84 -4.80
N GLY A 75 -3.18 -12.26 -5.34
CA GLY A 75 -2.67 -11.87 -6.67
C GLY A 75 -1.94 -10.53 -6.69
N THR A 76 -1.76 -9.88 -5.53
CA THR A 76 -1.01 -8.63 -5.43
C THR A 76 0.49 -8.87 -5.30
N LEU A 77 1.32 -7.94 -5.78
CA LEU A 77 2.76 -7.95 -5.50
C LEU A 77 3.06 -7.03 -4.32
N LYS A 78 3.56 -7.59 -3.22
CA LYS A 78 4.02 -6.83 -2.06
C LYS A 78 5.52 -6.56 -2.15
N VAL A 79 5.88 -5.29 -2.15
CA VAL A 79 7.25 -4.82 -1.92
C VAL A 79 7.33 -4.35 -0.46
N ASN A 80 7.97 -5.17 0.38
CA ASN A 80 8.13 -4.89 1.81
C ASN A 80 9.40 -4.07 2.03
N ILE A 81 9.25 -2.81 2.43
CA ILE A 81 10.35 -1.84 2.53
C ILE A 81 10.66 -1.54 4.00
N PRO A 82 11.77 -2.04 4.56
CA PRO A 82 12.15 -1.75 5.93
C PRO A 82 12.43 -0.27 6.18
N SER A 83 12.05 0.26 7.35
CA SER A 83 12.22 1.69 7.63
C SER A 83 13.69 2.11 7.73
N ASN A 84 14.61 1.25 8.16
CA ASN A 84 16.04 1.60 8.29
C ASN A 84 16.69 1.99 6.94
N VAL A 85 16.23 1.40 5.84
CA VAL A 85 16.69 1.73 4.48
C VAL A 85 15.85 2.81 3.81
N SER A 86 14.68 3.12 4.37
CA SER A 86 13.71 4.06 3.80
C SER A 86 13.78 5.45 4.41
N PHE A 87 13.93 5.52 5.73
CA PHE A 87 13.76 6.73 6.53
C PHE A 87 14.74 6.76 7.71
N ASP A 88 15.07 7.96 8.18
CA ASP A 88 15.68 8.12 9.49
C ASP A 88 14.64 8.06 10.62
N THR A 89 15.10 7.85 11.85
CA THR A 89 14.25 7.76 13.04
C THR A 89 13.38 9.00 13.18
N GLY A 90 12.07 8.81 13.33
CA GLY A 90 11.09 9.91 13.44
C GLY A 90 10.92 10.76 12.17
N ARG A 91 11.60 10.41 11.07
CA ARG A 91 11.49 11.11 9.79
C ARG A 91 10.64 10.33 8.79
N TYR A 92 10.16 11.04 7.77
CA TYR A 92 9.44 10.52 6.61
C TYR A 92 10.07 10.96 5.28
N THR A 93 11.24 11.60 5.32
CA THR A 93 12.02 11.87 4.09
C THR A 93 12.66 10.58 3.59
N LEU A 94 12.43 10.26 2.32
CA LEU A 94 13.00 9.08 1.68
C LEU A 94 14.52 9.17 1.60
N LYS A 95 15.19 8.06 1.88
CA LYS A 95 16.65 7.94 1.71
C LYS A 95 17.01 7.76 0.23
N PRO A 96 18.13 8.35 -0.24
CA PRO A 96 18.61 8.20 -1.61
C PRO A 96 18.79 6.75 -2.05
N ALA A 97 19.22 5.87 -1.13
CA ALA A 97 19.44 4.46 -1.42
C ALA A 97 18.17 3.71 -1.86
N LEU A 98 16.99 4.17 -1.44
CA LEU A 98 15.70 3.55 -1.80
C LEU A 98 15.20 3.99 -3.19
N LEU A 99 15.67 5.12 -3.69
CA LEU A 99 15.13 5.74 -4.91
C LEU A 99 15.21 4.83 -6.15
N PRO A 100 16.33 4.12 -6.43
CA PRO A 100 16.39 3.22 -7.59
C PRO A 100 15.33 2.11 -7.55
N VAL A 101 14.94 1.66 -6.35
CA VAL A 101 13.89 0.66 -6.18
C VAL A 101 12.53 1.25 -6.52
N LEU A 102 12.26 2.47 -6.03
CA LEU A 102 11.02 3.17 -6.35
C LEU A 102 10.94 3.59 -7.82
N ASP A 103 12.07 3.90 -8.46
CA ASP A 103 12.14 4.17 -9.91
C ASP A 103 11.74 2.95 -10.73
N SER A 104 12.19 1.76 -10.31
CA SER A 104 11.80 0.49 -10.94
C SER A 104 10.29 0.24 -10.82
N VAL A 105 9.74 0.47 -9.63
CA VAL A 105 8.28 0.37 -9.42
C VAL A 105 7.50 1.41 -10.22
N ALA A 106 7.97 2.66 -10.24
CA ALA A 106 7.34 3.73 -11.02
C ALA A 106 7.33 3.41 -12.51
N ARG A 107 8.43 2.88 -13.04
CA ARG A 107 8.54 2.46 -14.44
C ARG A 107 7.51 1.39 -14.79
N ALA A 108 7.34 0.38 -13.93
CA ALA A 108 6.31 -0.64 -14.11
C ALA A 108 4.90 -0.03 -14.10
N LEU A 109 4.61 0.88 -13.16
CA LEU A 109 3.32 1.56 -13.09
C LEU A 109 3.06 2.45 -14.32
N VAL A 110 4.07 3.13 -14.86
CA VAL A 110 3.94 3.94 -16.07
C VAL A 110 3.73 3.07 -17.31
N GLN A 111 4.46 1.97 -17.45
CA GLN A 111 4.38 1.07 -18.60
C GLN A 111 3.09 0.23 -18.64
N HIS A 112 2.45 0.01 -17.48
CA HIS A 112 1.26 -0.82 -17.35
C HIS A 112 0.11 -0.02 -16.73
N PRO A 113 -0.70 0.70 -17.54
CA PRO A 113 -1.76 1.59 -17.09
C PRO A 113 -2.87 0.92 -16.27
N GLU A 114 -3.03 -0.40 -16.39
CA GLU A 114 -3.93 -1.25 -15.60
C GLU A 114 -3.47 -1.42 -14.15
N LEU A 115 -2.17 -1.24 -13.87
CA LEU A 115 -1.65 -1.40 -12.52
C LEU A 115 -2.04 -0.22 -11.63
N ARG A 116 -2.16 -0.50 -10.34
CA ARG A 116 -2.43 0.45 -9.28
C ARG A 116 -1.47 0.18 -8.14
N ALA A 117 -1.29 1.16 -7.27
CA ALA A 117 -0.43 1.03 -6.10
C ALA A 117 -1.14 1.43 -4.81
N LYS A 118 -0.82 0.73 -3.72
CA LYS A 118 -1.20 1.14 -2.37
C LYS A 118 0.01 1.07 -1.46
N SER A 119 0.37 2.19 -0.85
CA SER A 119 1.41 2.26 0.16
C SER A 119 0.78 2.19 1.55
N VAL A 120 1.24 1.27 2.40
CA VAL A 120 0.77 1.11 3.77
C VAL A 120 1.94 1.26 4.73
N GLY A 121 1.90 2.29 5.58
CA GLY A 121 2.93 2.56 6.56
C GLY A 121 2.64 1.90 7.91
N TYR A 122 3.69 1.40 8.55
CA TYR A 122 3.65 0.81 9.89
C TYR A 122 4.80 1.35 10.76
N THR A 123 4.57 1.36 12.07
CA THR A 123 5.55 1.67 13.10
C THR A 123 5.73 0.48 14.04
N ASP A 124 6.69 0.56 14.95
CA ASP A 124 6.65 -0.26 16.16
C ASP A 124 5.72 0.37 17.22
N SER A 125 5.58 -0.28 18.37
CA SER A 125 4.70 0.17 19.46
C SER A 125 5.30 1.24 20.37
N THR A 126 6.48 1.81 20.06
CA THR A 126 7.12 2.85 20.88
C THR A 126 6.42 4.19 20.65
N GLY A 127 6.22 4.97 21.71
CA GLY A 127 5.56 6.28 21.63
C GLY A 127 4.03 6.18 21.62
N SER A 128 3.36 7.32 21.40
CA SER A 128 1.88 7.36 21.44
C SER A 128 1.26 6.85 20.13
N ALA A 129 0.06 6.28 20.24
CA ALA A 129 -0.70 5.81 19.09
C ALA A 129 -0.93 6.93 18.04
N ALA A 130 -1.22 8.16 18.49
CA ALA A 130 -1.43 9.30 17.61
C ALA A 130 -0.17 9.71 16.81
N ILE A 131 1.00 9.69 17.47
CA ILE A 131 2.29 9.96 16.82
C ILE A 131 2.59 8.87 15.79
N ASN A 132 2.43 7.60 16.18
CA ASN A 132 2.67 6.47 15.31
C ASN A 132 1.74 6.46 14.10
N GLN A 133 0.47 6.79 14.30
CA GLN A 133 -0.49 6.93 13.21
C GLN A 133 -0.04 8.00 12.21
N THR A 134 0.26 9.21 12.71
CA THR A 134 0.72 10.33 11.86
C THR A 134 2.00 9.98 11.10
N LEU A 135 2.99 9.40 11.80
CA LEU A 135 4.26 8.99 11.19
C LEU A 135 4.07 7.95 10.10
N SER A 136 3.22 6.95 10.35
CA SER A 136 2.93 5.89 9.38
C SER A 136 2.24 6.44 8.12
N VAL A 137 1.28 7.36 8.26
CA VAL A 137 0.61 8.04 7.15
C VAL A 137 1.62 8.83 6.31
N ASN A 138 2.45 9.66 6.95
CA ASN A 138 3.42 10.50 6.25
C ASN A 138 4.47 9.69 5.49
N ARG A 139 4.90 8.54 6.03
CA ARG A 139 5.83 7.63 5.35
C ARG A 139 5.20 6.98 4.12
N ALA A 140 3.96 6.51 4.23
CA ALA A 140 3.24 5.96 3.09
C ALA A 140 3.01 7.02 1.99
N GLN A 141 2.63 8.22 2.39
CA GLN A 141 2.46 9.36 1.47
C GLN A 141 3.77 9.74 0.78
N SER A 142 4.90 9.70 1.49
CA SER A 142 6.20 10.04 0.90
C SER A 142 6.58 9.09 -0.24
N VAL A 143 6.25 7.79 -0.12
CA VAL A 143 6.42 6.82 -1.21
C VAL A 143 5.54 7.18 -2.41
N ILE A 144 4.25 7.44 -2.20
CA ILE A 144 3.33 7.79 -3.30
C ILE A 144 3.71 9.12 -3.96
N ASN A 145 4.12 10.12 -3.18
CA ASN A 145 4.57 11.41 -3.71
C ASN A 145 5.79 11.24 -4.62
N TYR A 146 6.73 10.38 -4.23
CA TYR A 146 7.88 10.06 -5.07
C TYR A 146 7.45 9.39 -6.38
N LEU A 147 6.59 8.35 -6.32
CA LEU A 147 6.07 7.69 -7.52
C LEU A 147 5.33 8.67 -8.45
N SER A 148 4.60 9.63 -7.88
CA SER A 148 3.94 10.70 -8.66
C SER A 148 4.95 11.61 -9.37
N GLN A 149 6.07 11.96 -8.72
CA GLN A 149 7.15 12.73 -9.35
C GLN A 149 7.80 11.97 -10.51
N GLN A 150 7.79 10.63 -10.46
CA GLN A 150 8.24 9.75 -11.54
C GLN A 150 7.18 9.52 -12.64
N GLY A 151 6.05 10.22 -12.59
CA GLY A 151 5.03 10.22 -13.65
C GLY A 151 3.86 9.25 -13.44
N VAL A 152 3.75 8.60 -12.28
CA VAL A 152 2.57 7.77 -11.98
C VAL A 152 1.37 8.67 -11.65
N GLY A 153 0.25 8.47 -12.34
CA GLY A 153 -0.96 9.27 -12.11
C GLY A 153 -1.54 9.09 -10.70
N ALA A 154 -1.85 10.20 -10.02
CA ALA A 154 -2.30 10.21 -8.62
C ALA A 154 -3.55 9.34 -8.37
N GLY A 155 -4.52 9.31 -9.31
CA GLY A 155 -5.73 8.48 -9.20
C GLY A 155 -5.48 6.97 -9.26
N ARG A 156 -4.23 6.54 -9.50
CA ARG A 156 -3.82 5.13 -9.54
C ARG A 156 -3.16 4.67 -8.26
N MET A 157 -3.04 5.56 -7.28
CA MET A 157 -2.26 5.35 -6.07
C MET A 157 -3.05 5.74 -4.83
N SER A 158 -2.78 5.06 -3.73
CA SER A 158 -3.34 5.40 -2.42
C SER A 158 -2.30 5.18 -1.32
N ALA A 159 -2.44 5.94 -0.24
CA ALA A 159 -1.59 5.82 0.94
C ALA A 159 -2.47 5.60 2.18
N GLU A 160 -2.05 4.69 3.05
CA GLU A 160 -2.69 4.39 4.33
C GLU A 160 -1.62 4.30 5.43
N GLY A 161 -1.90 4.85 6.61
CA GLY A 161 -1.08 4.63 7.79
C GLY A 161 -1.81 3.73 8.78
N ARG A 162 -1.07 2.82 9.40
CA ARG A 162 -1.61 1.84 10.35
C ARG A 162 -0.98 1.89 11.74
N GLY A 163 -0.09 2.86 11.98
CA GLY A 163 0.66 2.97 13.22
C GLY A 163 1.30 1.63 13.60
N ALA A 164 1.15 1.24 14.87
CA ALA A 164 1.71 0.00 15.41
C ALA A 164 0.83 -1.25 15.21
N SER A 165 -0.26 -1.15 14.46
CA SER A 165 -1.16 -2.29 14.23
C SER A 165 -0.53 -3.32 13.28
N ASN A 166 -1.03 -4.55 13.30
CA ASN A 166 -0.54 -5.67 12.47
C ASN A 166 0.99 -5.85 12.56
N PRO A 167 1.54 -6.08 13.77
CA PRO A 167 2.96 -6.37 13.93
C PRO A 167 3.31 -7.69 13.24
N ILE A 168 4.48 -7.71 12.59
CA ILE A 168 5.07 -8.90 11.97
C ILE A 168 6.27 -9.43 12.78
N GLY A 169 6.64 -8.74 13.85
CA GLY A 169 7.65 -9.15 14.82
C GLY A 169 7.25 -8.74 16.24
N ASP A 170 7.90 -9.36 17.22
CA ASP A 170 7.64 -9.07 18.64
C ASP A 170 8.12 -7.66 19.03
N ASN A 171 7.18 -6.79 19.40
CA ASN A 171 7.46 -5.42 19.84
C ASN A 171 8.27 -5.34 21.14
N ASN A 172 8.36 -6.43 21.91
CA ASN A 172 9.18 -6.47 23.11
C ASN A 172 10.69 -6.58 22.78
N THR A 173 11.04 -7.04 21.57
CA THR A 173 12.43 -7.22 21.15
C THR A 173 12.89 -6.10 20.20
N VAL A 174 14.19 -5.76 20.24
CA VAL A 174 14.78 -4.77 19.31
C VAL A 174 14.63 -5.24 17.86
N ALA A 175 14.86 -6.53 17.59
CA ALA A 175 14.74 -7.11 16.27
C ALA A 175 13.29 -7.09 15.76
N GLY A 176 12.31 -7.49 16.58
CA GLY A 176 10.90 -7.47 16.18
C GLY A 176 10.37 -6.05 15.95
N ARG A 177 10.77 -5.06 16.76
CA ARG A 177 10.47 -3.64 16.47
C ARG A 177 11.07 -3.19 15.13
N ALA A 178 12.27 -3.65 14.79
CA ALA A 178 12.87 -3.33 13.50
C ALA A 178 12.07 -3.88 12.31
N LEU A 179 11.52 -5.09 12.43
CA LEU A 179 10.62 -5.67 11.42
C LEU A 179 9.30 -4.89 11.31
N ASN A 180 8.73 -4.45 12.44
CA ASN A 180 7.46 -3.73 12.45
C ASN A 180 7.54 -2.35 11.79
N ARG A 181 8.67 -1.66 11.91
CA ARG A 181 8.92 -0.38 11.23
C ARG A 181 9.14 -0.62 9.73
N ARG A 182 8.09 -0.53 8.93
CA ARG A 182 8.13 -0.80 7.49
C ARG A 182 7.09 0.00 6.72
N VAL A 183 7.28 0.07 5.40
CA VAL A 183 6.24 0.44 4.45
C VAL A 183 6.01 -0.74 3.53
N GLU A 184 4.77 -1.18 3.40
CA GLU A 184 4.36 -2.21 2.44
C GLU A 184 3.78 -1.50 1.21
N LEU A 185 4.41 -1.66 0.05
CA LEU A 185 3.90 -1.16 -1.20
C LEU A 185 3.29 -2.33 -1.99
N TYR A 186 1.98 -2.29 -2.17
CA TYR A 186 1.24 -3.28 -2.92
C TYR A 186 0.98 -2.79 -4.34
N LEU A 187 1.30 -3.62 -5.32
CA LEU A 187 0.91 -3.44 -6.72
C LEU A 187 -0.19 -4.44 -7.05
N TYR A 188 -1.20 -3.99 -7.78
CA TYR A 188 -2.33 -4.81 -8.19
C TYR A 188 -2.88 -4.35 -9.54
N ALA A 189 -3.37 -5.29 -10.33
CA ALA A 189 -4.04 -4.99 -11.60
C ALA A 189 -5.55 -4.87 -11.36
N VAL A 190 -6.18 -3.90 -12.01
CA VAL A 190 -7.65 -3.77 -12.05
C VAL A 190 -8.13 -4.00 -13.48
N LYS A 191 -9.36 -4.52 -13.62
CA LYS A 191 -10.00 -4.61 -14.94
C LYS A 191 -10.29 -3.18 -15.42
N GLN A 192 -9.79 -2.82 -16.61
CA GLN A 192 -10.11 -1.55 -17.26
C GLN A 192 -11.55 -1.51 -17.76
#